data_AF-A0A6J4JFI1-F1
#
_entry.id   AF-A0A6J4JFI1-F1
#
_cell.length_a   1.000
_cell.length_b   1.000
_cell.length_c   1.000
_cell.angle_alpha   90.00
_cell.angle_beta   90.00
_cell.angle_gamma   90.00
#
_symmetry.space_group_name_H-M   'P 1'
#
loop_
_entity.id
_entity.type
_entity.pdbx_description
1 polymer ?
#
loop_
_entity_poly.entity_id
_entity_poly.type
_entity_poly.pdbx_seq_one_letter_code
_entity_poly.pdbx_strand_id
1 'polypeptide(L)'
;MKNEVKQSTRGLGLKASENSSNSQANVAPGNVEDRSTSPPDSSSKSSKRPYMRWFFWSAAFVLTATISAALGATLALVTPLSPFLAPLRGLGAKGDLWTRGFQYKIARPINILVMGIDRVPNAPKNSREVFAGRSDTMLLLRLDPRDNSVRMLSIPRDTKVDIPGVGVA
;
A
#
# COMPACT_ATOMS: atom_id res chain seq x y z
N MET A 1 42.47 -45.03 -0.90
CA MET A 1 42.46 -44.81 0.57
C MET A 1 41.02 -44.71 1.02
N LYS A 2 40.62 -45.62 1.90
CA LYS A 2 39.29 -45.74 2.53
C LYS A 2 39.22 -44.84 3.78
N ASN A 3 38.00 -44.72 4.32
CA ASN A 3 37.55 -44.31 5.67
C ASN A 3 36.58 -43.12 5.53
N GLU A 4 35.24 -43.25 5.50
CA GLU A 4 34.27 -43.85 6.44
C GLU A 4 34.23 -43.24 7.86
N VAL A 5 32.99 -42.82 8.24
CA VAL A 5 32.33 -43.04 9.56
C VAL A 5 32.75 -42.06 10.69
N LYS A 6 31.90 -41.48 11.56
CA LYS A 6 30.52 -41.71 12.01
C LYS A 6 29.95 -40.48 12.73
N GLN A 7 28.63 -40.56 12.91
CA GLN A 7 27.68 -39.78 13.72
C GLN A 7 27.98 -39.67 15.23
N SER A 8 27.32 -38.70 15.90
CA SER A 8 26.59 -38.85 17.19
C SER A 8 26.04 -37.47 17.62
N THR A 9 24.74 -37.16 17.60
CA THR A 9 23.61 -37.56 18.47
C THR A 9 23.55 -36.86 19.84
N ARG A 10 22.35 -36.30 20.11
CA ARG A 10 21.66 -35.93 21.39
C ARG A 10 21.32 -34.43 21.41
N GLY A 11 20.07 -33.97 21.44
CA GLY A 11 18.81 -34.59 21.84
C GLY A 11 18.33 -33.95 23.15
N LEU A 12 17.15 -33.31 23.11
CA LEU A 12 16.22 -32.89 24.18
C LEU A 12 15.40 -31.72 23.58
N GLY A 13 14.17 -31.86 23.06
CA GLY A 13 13.10 -32.77 23.42
C GLY A 13 12.36 -32.22 24.63
N LEU A 14 11.23 -31.52 24.41
CA LEU A 14 10.04 -31.48 25.29
C LEU A 14 8.90 -30.79 24.52
N LYS A 15 7.96 -31.63 24.04
CA LYS A 15 6.65 -31.29 23.47
C LYS A 15 5.65 -32.17 24.22
N ALA A 16 4.59 -31.60 24.78
CA ALA A 16 3.38 -32.29 25.24
C ALA A 16 2.29 -31.21 25.36
N SER A 17 1.26 -31.15 24.50
CA SER A 17 0.05 -32.01 24.46
C SER A 17 -0.57 -32.17 25.85
N GLU A 18 -1.67 -31.48 26.14
CA GLU A 18 -3.04 -31.87 25.78
C GLU A 18 -3.65 -32.70 26.90
N ASN A 19 -4.71 -32.17 27.53
CA ASN A 19 -5.63 -33.03 28.25
C ASN A 19 -7.03 -32.40 28.27
N SER A 20 -7.82 -32.77 27.26
CA SER A 20 -9.27 -32.88 27.40
C SER A 20 -9.58 -34.24 28.01
N SER A 21 -10.30 -34.27 29.12
CA SER A 21 -11.04 -35.45 29.56
C SER A 21 -12.26 -34.99 30.34
N ASN A 22 -13.36 -34.97 29.60
CA ASN A 22 -14.72 -34.89 30.08
C ASN A 22 -15.09 -36.26 30.68
N SER A 23 -15.45 -36.32 31.96
CA SER A 23 -16.04 -37.52 32.56
C SER A 23 -17.21 -37.13 33.46
N GLN A 24 -18.34 -37.75 33.12
CA GLN A 24 -19.66 -37.67 33.72
C GLN A 24 -19.67 -38.11 35.18
N ALA A 25 -20.53 -37.48 36.00
CA ALA A 25 -21.30 -38.19 37.01
C ALA A 25 -22.52 -37.35 37.41
N ASN A 26 -23.69 -37.84 37.00
CA ASN A 26 -25.01 -37.32 37.32
C ASN A 26 -25.60 -38.25 38.40
N VAL A 27 -25.74 -37.82 39.65
CA VAL A 27 -26.58 -38.48 40.67
C VAL A 27 -27.10 -37.42 41.66
N ALA A 28 -28.43 -37.36 41.77
CA ALA A 28 -29.17 -36.73 42.88
C ALA A 28 -29.93 -37.85 43.64
N PRO A 29 -30.65 -37.61 44.75
CA PRO A 29 -30.62 -36.51 45.73
C PRO A 29 -30.43 -37.03 47.18
N GLY A 30 -30.17 -36.13 48.14
CA GLY A 30 -30.15 -36.46 49.56
C GLY A 30 -30.66 -35.29 50.40
N ASN A 31 -31.87 -35.43 50.92
CA ASN A 31 -32.57 -34.49 51.78
C ASN A 31 -32.05 -34.62 53.22
N VAL A 32 -31.60 -33.54 53.86
CA VAL A 32 -31.60 -33.41 55.32
C VAL A 32 -31.90 -31.94 55.67
N GLU A 33 -33.07 -31.74 56.24
CA GLU A 33 -33.44 -30.54 56.99
C GLU A 33 -32.54 -30.41 58.21
N ASP A 34 -32.00 -29.23 58.51
CA ASP A 34 -31.94 -28.83 59.91
C ASP A 34 -32.01 -27.31 60.11
N ARG A 35 -32.72 -26.98 61.18
CA ARG A 35 -33.29 -25.68 61.52
C ARG A 35 -32.47 -25.08 62.65
N SER A 36 -31.98 -23.85 62.54
CA SER A 36 -32.00 -22.86 63.65
C SER A 36 -31.22 -21.56 63.35
N THR A 37 -31.72 -20.49 64.00
CA THR A 37 -31.11 -19.19 64.32
C THR A 37 -31.32 -18.01 63.34
N SER A 38 -32.02 -16.99 63.84
CA SER A 38 -32.12 -15.64 63.28
C SER A 38 -31.23 -14.68 64.11
N PRO A 39 -31.07 -13.40 63.72
CA PRO A 39 -30.07 -12.82 62.82
C PRO A 39 -29.02 -11.97 63.59
N PRO A 40 -27.96 -11.49 62.91
CA PRO A 40 -27.78 -10.03 62.92
C PRO A 40 -27.28 -9.44 61.60
N ASP A 41 -27.71 -8.19 61.39
CA ASP A 41 -27.14 -7.09 60.61
C ASP A 41 -25.91 -7.34 59.71
N SER A 42 -26.03 -6.95 58.43
CA SER A 42 -25.25 -5.85 57.85
C SER A 42 -25.38 -5.78 56.31
N SER A 43 -25.83 -4.61 55.86
CA SER A 43 -25.44 -3.94 54.61
C SER A 43 -24.77 -4.76 53.49
N SER A 44 -25.51 -5.07 52.42
CA SER A 44 -24.88 -5.05 51.09
C SER A 44 -25.87 -4.90 49.92
N LYS A 45 -25.52 -3.92 49.08
CA LYS A 45 -25.66 -3.91 47.61
C LYS A 45 -27.08 -3.92 47.02
N SER A 46 -27.66 -2.72 46.90
CA SER A 46 -28.55 -2.38 45.79
C SER A 46 -27.80 -1.54 44.75
N SER A 47 -27.05 -2.23 43.90
CA SER A 47 -26.29 -1.67 42.79
C SER A 47 -27.13 -1.68 41.51
N LYS A 48 -27.96 -0.67 41.25
CA LYS A 48 -28.56 -0.52 39.91
C LYS A 48 -28.77 0.92 39.47
N ARG A 49 -27.70 1.73 39.38
CA ARG A 49 -27.63 2.88 38.45
C ARG A 49 -26.20 3.15 37.90
N PRO A 50 -25.48 2.20 37.27
CA PRO A 50 -24.21 2.54 36.61
C PRO A 50 -24.41 3.11 35.20
N TYR A 51 -25.56 2.85 34.55
CA TYR A 51 -25.77 3.19 33.14
C TYR A 51 -26.08 4.67 32.87
N MET A 52 -26.65 5.40 33.83
CA MET A 52 -26.95 6.82 33.62
C MET A 52 -25.65 7.65 33.55
N ARG A 53 -24.66 7.36 34.41
CA ARG A 53 -23.35 8.02 34.40
C ARG A 53 -22.57 7.77 33.10
N TRP A 54 -22.73 6.59 32.51
CA TRP A 54 -22.11 6.23 31.23
C TRP A 54 -22.72 6.98 30.04
N PHE A 55 -24.04 7.20 30.06
CA PHE A 55 -24.70 8.03 29.05
C PHE A 55 -24.28 9.49 29.14
N PHE A 56 -24.13 10.03 30.35
CA PHE A 56 -23.59 11.38 30.55
C PHE A 56 -22.14 11.52 30.07
N TRP A 57 -21.31 10.49 30.27
CA TRP A 57 -19.94 10.47 29.75
C TRP A 57 -19.88 10.40 28.21
N SER A 58 -20.75 9.62 27.58
CA SER A 58 -20.86 9.57 26.12
C SER A 58 -21.29 10.92 25.54
N ALA A 59 -22.30 11.57 26.12
CA ALA A 59 -22.77 12.87 25.67
C ALA A 59 -21.68 13.96 25.79
N ALA A 60 -20.92 13.96 26.90
CA ALA A 60 -19.79 14.88 27.08
C ALA A 60 -18.69 14.66 26.03
N PHE A 61 -18.42 13.40 25.66
CA PHE A 61 -17.42 13.06 24.65
C PHE A 61 -17.85 13.51 23.25
N VAL A 62 -19.11 13.24 22.87
CA VAL A 62 -19.67 13.66 21.57
C VAL A 62 -19.69 15.18 21.44
N LEU A 63 -20.04 15.89 22.51
CA LEU A 63 -20.03 17.36 22.51
C LEU A 63 -18.62 17.91 22.29
N THR A 64 -17.64 17.35 22.99
CA THR A 64 -16.22 17.76 22.86
C THR A 64 -15.67 17.46 21.47
N ALA A 65 -15.98 16.28 20.91
CA ALA A 65 -15.59 15.90 19.56
C ALA A 65 -16.19 16.84 18.51
N THR A 66 -17.45 17.25 18.69
CA THR A 66 -18.13 18.15 17.75
C THR A 66 -17.51 19.54 17.77
N ILE A 67 -17.21 20.08 18.95
CA ILE A 67 -16.54 21.38 19.10
C ILE A 67 -15.13 21.33 18.50
N SER A 68 -14.37 20.26 18.77
CA SER A 68 -13.02 20.08 18.23
C SER A 68 -13.02 19.94 16.70
N ALA A 69 -13.97 19.19 16.14
CA ALA A 69 -14.12 19.05 14.69
C ALA A 69 -14.51 20.37 14.02
N ALA A 70 -15.42 21.13 14.63
CA ALA A 70 -15.82 22.44 14.12
C ALA A 70 -14.65 23.43 14.10
N LEU A 71 -13.86 23.47 15.18
CA LEU A 71 -12.66 24.32 15.26
C LEU A 71 -11.57 23.87 14.26
N GLY A 72 -11.34 22.57 14.10
CA GLY A 72 -10.41 22.05 13.11
C GLY A 72 -10.82 22.40 11.68
N ALA A 73 -12.11 22.29 11.37
CA ALA A 73 -12.66 22.59 10.04
C ALA A 73 -12.60 24.08 9.70
N THR A 74 -12.91 24.96 10.65
CA THR A 74 -12.81 26.42 10.42
C THR A 74 -11.37 26.85 10.22
N LEU A 75 -10.43 26.29 10.99
CA LEU A 75 -9.00 26.55 10.81
C LEU A 75 -8.46 26.01 9.47
N ALA A 76 -8.95 24.85 9.01
CA ALA A 76 -8.53 24.27 7.73
C ALA A 76 -8.92 25.11 6.51
N LEU A 77 -10.00 25.90 6.60
CA LEU A 77 -10.44 26.79 5.51
C LEU A 77 -9.74 28.16 5.53
N VAL A 78 -9.32 28.63 6.70
CA VAL A 78 -8.75 29.99 6.88
C VAL A 78 -7.22 29.98 6.87
N THR A 79 -6.59 28.88 7.28
CA THR A 79 -5.13 28.77 7.22
C THR A 79 -4.69 28.26 5.85
N PRO A 80 -3.84 28.99 5.09
CA PRO A 80 -3.22 28.44 3.91
C PRO A 80 -2.19 27.38 4.32
N LEU A 81 -2.67 26.15 4.57
CA LEU A 81 -1.87 24.93 4.85
C LEU A 81 -1.08 24.45 3.61
N SER A 82 -1.07 25.25 2.54
CA SER A 82 -0.48 24.96 1.25
C SER A 82 1.01 24.61 1.26
N PRO A 83 1.91 25.25 2.05
CA PRO A 83 3.34 24.92 1.95
C PRO A 83 3.69 23.57 2.61
N PHE A 84 2.94 23.13 3.63
CA PHE A 84 3.22 21.88 4.35
C PHE A 84 2.57 20.66 3.69
N LEU A 85 1.40 20.83 3.08
CA LEU A 85 0.69 19.76 2.36
C LEU A 85 1.08 19.68 0.87
N ALA A 86 1.80 20.67 0.32
CA ALA A 86 2.28 20.64 -1.06
C ALA A 86 3.12 19.40 -1.41
N PRO A 87 4.07 18.94 -0.56
CA PRO A 87 4.83 17.72 -0.83
C PRO A 87 3.95 16.45 -0.78
N LEU A 88 2.94 16.43 0.10
CA LEU A 88 2.02 15.30 0.28
C LEU A 88 0.98 15.21 -0.85
N ARG A 89 0.55 16.36 -1.41
CA ARG A 89 -0.35 16.41 -2.57
C ARG A 89 0.30 15.84 -3.84
N GLY A 90 1.62 15.94 -3.97
CA GLY A 90 2.40 15.34 -5.06
C GLY A 90 2.34 13.81 -5.11
N LEU A 91 2.13 13.14 -3.98
CA LEU A 91 2.06 11.67 -3.90
C LEU A 91 0.76 11.10 -4.47
N GLY A 92 -0.35 11.84 -4.37
CA GLY A 92 -1.65 11.48 -5.00
C GLY A 92 -1.82 12.02 -6.42
N ALA A 93 -0.93 12.92 -6.86
CA ALA A 93 -1.11 13.71 -8.06
C ALA A 93 -0.32 13.18 -9.26
N LYS A 94 -0.24 11.85 -9.43
CA LYS A 94 0.39 11.24 -10.63
C LYS A 94 -0.17 11.89 -11.91
N GLY A 95 -1.49 12.12 -11.99
CA GLY A 95 -2.12 12.79 -13.14
C GLY A 95 -1.78 14.28 -13.30
N ASP A 96 -1.55 15.00 -12.20
CA ASP A 96 -1.22 16.43 -12.24
C ASP A 96 0.24 16.65 -12.67
N LEU A 97 1.15 15.74 -12.29
CA LEU A 97 2.55 15.78 -12.72
C LEU A 97 2.71 15.61 -14.24
N TRP A 98 1.93 14.69 -14.84
CA TRP A 98 1.88 14.53 -16.31
C TRP A 98 1.32 15.78 -16.99
N THR A 99 0.24 16.34 -16.45
CA THR A 99 -0.42 17.53 -17.04
C THR A 99 0.46 18.78 -16.93
N ARG A 100 1.23 18.92 -15.85
CA ARG A 100 2.18 20.03 -15.65
C ARG A 100 3.50 19.85 -16.40
N GLY A 101 3.94 18.61 -16.64
CA GLY A 101 5.14 18.31 -17.43
C GLY A 101 4.92 18.53 -18.93
N PHE A 102 3.70 18.31 -19.42
CA PHE A 102 3.30 18.54 -20.80
C PHE A 102 2.34 19.73 -20.90
N GLN A 103 2.81 20.93 -20.54
CA GLN A 103 2.06 22.19 -20.73
C GLN A 103 1.70 22.46 -22.19
N TYR A 104 2.31 21.73 -23.13
CA TYR A 104 1.96 21.78 -24.54
C TYR A 104 0.80 20.84 -24.86
N LYS A 105 -0.39 21.43 -25.04
CA LYS A 105 -1.51 20.73 -25.66
C LYS A 105 -1.20 20.49 -27.13
N ILE A 106 -1.07 19.22 -27.51
CA ILE A 106 -0.84 18.80 -28.89
C ILE A 106 -2.12 19.09 -29.68
N ALA A 107 -2.11 20.13 -30.53
CA ALA A 107 -3.29 20.57 -31.30
C ALA A 107 -3.46 19.83 -32.64
N ARG A 108 -2.43 19.10 -33.08
CA ARG A 108 -2.40 18.37 -34.36
C ARG A 108 -1.67 17.05 -34.19
N PRO A 109 -1.92 16.04 -35.02
CA PRO A 109 -1.19 14.78 -34.94
C PRO A 109 0.32 15.00 -35.10
N ILE A 110 1.12 14.32 -34.28
CA ILE A 110 2.59 14.36 -34.35
C ILE A 110 3.16 12.95 -34.39
N ASN A 111 4.31 12.80 -35.06
CA ASN A 111 5.07 11.55 -35.10
C ASN A 111 6.39 11.74 -34.33
N ILE A 112 6.68 10.82 -33.42
CA ILE A 112 7.89 10.78 -32.60
C ILE A 112 8.61 9.48 -32.90
N LEU A 113 9.87 9.58 -33.33
CA LEU A 113 10.75 8.42 -33.47
C LEU A 113 11.50 8.22 -32.15
N VAL A 114 11.36 7.04 -31.56
CA VAL A 114 12.08 6.61 -30.37
C VAL A 114 13.10 5.55 -30.79
N MET A 115 14.35 5.74 -30.38
CA MET A 115 15.45 4.84 -30.72
C MET A 115 16.19 4.42 -29.46
N GLY A 116 16.39 3.10 -29.29
CA GLY A 116 17.26 2.53 -28.29
C GLY A 116 18.63 2.29 -28.89
N ILE A 117 19.63 3.07 -28.48
CA ILE A 117 21.01 2.98 -28.96
C ILE A 117 21.95 2.40 -27.91
N ASP A 118 22.93 1.62 -28.37
CA ASP A 118 24.05 1.17 -27.57
C ASP A 118 24.97 2.34 -27.23
N ARG A 119 25.59 2.29 -26.05
CA ARG A 119 26.55 3.31 -25.63
C ARG A 119 27.88 3.10 -26.33
N VAL A 120 28.49 4.17 -26.82
CA VAL A 120 29.86 4.17 -27.33
C VAL A 120 30.82 4.40 -26.15
N PRO A 121 31.63 3.42 -25.72
CA PRO A 121 32.61 3.64 -24.67
C PRO A 121 33.61 4.70 -25.15
N ASN A 122 33.89 5.68 -24.28
CA ASN A 122 34.75 6.84 -24.53
C ASN A 122 34.14 8.00 -25.34
N ALA A 123 32.85 7.95 -25.70
CA ALA A 123 32.19 9.13 -26.27
C ALA A 123 31.98 10.23 -25.19
N PRO A 124 32.40 11.48 -25.45
CA PRO A 124 32.06 12.62 -24.60
C PRO A 124 30.55 12.76 -24.44
N LYS A 125 30.06 12.92 -23.20
CA LYS A 125 28.60 12.91 -22.89
C LYS A 125 27.75 13.94 -23.66
N ASN A 126 28.37 15.00 -24.17
CA ASN A 126 27.70 16.08 -24.89
C ASN A 126 28.06 16.10 -26.39
N SER A 127 28.69 15.06 -26.92
CA SER A 127 29.01 14.96 -28.35
C SER A 127 27.98 14.13 -29.10
N ARG A 128 27.93 14.31 -30.43
CA ARG A 128 27.07 13.50 -31.31
C ARG A 128 27.54 12.04 -31.40
N GLU A 129 28.78 11.75 -31.02
CA GLU A 129 29.37 10.41 -31.05
C GLU A 129 28.66 9.47 -30.07
N VAL A 130 27.97 10.01 -29.05
CA VAL A 130 27.12 9.23 -28.15
C VAL A 130 25.98 8.54 -28.92
N PHE A 131 25.53 9.12 -30.05
CA PHE A 131 24.49 8.57 -30.91
C PHE A 131 25.01 7.68 -32.04
N ALA A 132 26.33 7.48 -32.15
CA ALA A 132 26.92 6.63 -33.19
C ALA A 132 26.83 5.12 -32.88
N GLY A 133 26.32 4.77 -31.68
CA GLY A 133 26.10 3.38 -31.30
C GLY A 133 25.00 2.72 -32.14
N ARG A 134 25.01 1.38 -32.15
CA ARG A 134 24.02 0.60 -32.89
C ARG A 134 22.63 0.77 -32.25
N SER A 135 21.59 0.90 -33.07
CA SER A 135 20.21 0.89 -32.59
C SER A 135 19.65 -0.52 -32.60
N ASP A 136 19.22 -1.01 -31.44
CA ASP A 136 18.58 -2.33 -31.32
C ASP A 136 17.05 -2.23 -31.24
N THR A 137 16.50 -1.03 -31.11
CA THR A 137 15.04 -0.80 -31.06
C THR A 137 14.67 0.52 -31.72
N MET A 138 13.75 0.48 -32.69
CA MET A 138 13.16 1.67 -33.30
C MET A 138 11.63 1.60 -33.21
N LEU A 139 11.02 2.65 -32.67
CA LEU A 139 9.58 2.78 -32.52
C LEU A 139 9.12 4.12 -33.10
N LEU A 140 8.16 4.08 -34.01
CA LEU A 140 7.46 5.28 -34.48
C LEU A 140 6.14 5.41 -33.70
N LEU A 141 6.03 6.46 -32.91
CA LEU A 141 4.84 6.81 -32.15
C LEU A 141 4.08 7.92 -32.86
N ARG A 142 2.81 7.69 -33.15
CA ARG A 142 1.90 8.73 -33.63
C ARG A 142 0.92 9.08 -32.53
N LEU A 143 0.94 10.34 -32.11
CA LEU A 143 0.00 10.90 -31.15
C LEU A 143 -1.04 11.66 -31.95
N ASP A 144 -2.31 11.26 -31.86
CA ASP A 144 -3.41 11.92 -32.55
C ASP A 144 -4.40 12.51 -31.52
N PRO A 145 -4.44 13.85 -31.35
CA PRO A 145 -5.29 14.48 -30.36
C PRO A 145 -6.78 14.55 -30.79
N ARG A 146 -7.11 14.18 -32.03
CA ARG A 146 -8.50 14.21 -32.52
C ARG A 146 -9.30 13.03 -32.00
N ASP A 147 -8.70 11.85 -32.02
CA ASP A 147 -9.27 10.60 -31.50
C ASP A 147 -8.68 10.21 -30.13
N ASN A 148 -7.81 11.05 -29.56
CA ASN A 148 -7.04 10.79 -28.32
C ASN A 148 -6.32 9.43 -28.36
N SER A 149 -5.81 9.05 -29.54
CA SER A 149 -5.13 7.78 -29.73
C SER A 149 -3.61 7.91 -29.79
N VAL A 150 -2.94 6.83 -29.41
CA VAL A 150 -1.51 6.62 -29.64
C VAL A 150 -1.35 5.38 -30.50
N ARG A 151 -0.72 5.53 -31.66
CA ARG A 151 -0.38 4.41 -32.54
C ARG A 151 1.11 4.18 -32.47
N MET A 152 1.52 2.92 -32.35
CA MET A 152 2.92 2.54 -32.25
C MET A 152 3.24 1.56 -33.37
N LEU A 153 4.31 1.83 -34.10
CA LEU A 153 4.89 0.94 -35.10
C LEU A 153 6.31 0.59 -34.67
N SER A 154 6.58 -0.70 -34.49
CA SER A 154 7.95 -1.20 -34.31
C SER A 154 8.60 -1.43 -35.66
N ILE A 155 9.81 -0.91 -35.82
CA ILE A 155 10.64 -1.11 -37.01
C ILE A 155 11.86 -1.96 -36.59
N PRO A 156 11.92 -3.25 -36.98
CA PRO A 156 13.09 -4.08 -36.74
C PRO A 156 14.34 -3.50 -37.40
N ARG A 157 15.52 -3.68 -36.79
CA ARG A 157 16.79 -3.15 -37.30
C ARG A 157 17.21 -3.74 -38.65
N ASP A 158 16.82 -4.99 -38.91
CA ASP A 158 17.18 -5.75 -40.11
C ASP A 158 16.09 -5.62 -41.20
N THR A 159 15.26 -4.57 -41.13
CA THR A 159 14.27 -4.30 -42.17
C THR A 159 14.98 -3.85 -43.43
N LYS A 160 14.81 -4.62 -44.51
CA LYS A 160 15.43 -4.28 -45.79
C LYS A 160 14.80 -3.02 -46.38
N VAL A 161 15.58 -1.96 -46.54
CA VAL A 161 15.12 -0.66 -47.03
C VAL A 161 16.12 -0.05 -48.01
N ASP A 162 15.63 0.78 -48.91
CA ASP A 162 16.50 1.62 -49.73
C ASP A 162 16.85 2.89 -48.95
N ILE A 163 18.13 3.06 -48.63
CA ILE A 163 18.65 4.19 -47.87
C ILE A 163 19.21 5.22 -48.86
N PRO A 164 18.65 6.44 -48.90
CA PRO A 164 19.11 7.48 -49.82
C PRO A 164 20.62 7.74 -49.70
N GLY A 165 21.35 7.61 -50.81
CA GLY A 165 22.79 7.84 -50.87
C GLY A 165 23.68 6.71 -50.34
N VAL A 166 23.09 5.61 -49.83
CA VAL A 166 23.82 4.42 -49.35
C VAL A 166 23.46 3.19 -50.18
N GLY A 167 22.19 3.06 -50.58
CA GLY A 167 21.65 1.93 -51.32
C GLY A 167 20.78 1.02 -50.45
N VAL A 168 20.53 -0.20 -50.93
CA VAL A 168 19.65 -1.15 -50.25
C VAL A 168 20.41 -1.91 -49.17
N ALA A 169 19.98 -1.80 -47.93
CA ALA A 169 20.51 -2.51 -46.75
C ALA A 169 19.40 -3.31 -46.07
#